data_AF-A0A5B8K5Z3-F1
#
_entry.id   AF-A0A5B8K5Z3-F1
#
_cell.length_a   1.000
_cell.length_b   1.000
_cell.length_c   1.000
_cell.angle_alpha   90.00
_cell.angle_beta   90.00
_cell.angle_gamma   90.00
#
_symmetry.space_group_name_H-M   'P 1'
#
loop_
_entity.id
_entity.type
_entity.pdbx_description
1 polymer ?
#
loop_
_entity_poly.entity_id
_entity_poly.type
_entity_poly.pdbx_seq_one_letter_code
_entity_poly.pdbx_strand_id
1 'polypeptide(L)' 'MVSMIAFVAGVKDRLASEKGATAVEYGIMVALIAVVIIAAVTTLGTNLNSAFQDIVNQTKPKP' A
#
# COMPACT_ATOMS: atom_id res chain seq x y z
N MET A 1 32.81 31.45 -17.61
CA MET A 1 33.10 29.99 -17.67
C MET A 1 32.34 29.15 -16.64
N VAL A 2 31.68 29.74 -15.63
CA VAL A 2 30.94 29.01 -14.57
C VAL A 2 29.55 28.52 -15.05
N SER A 3 28.90 29.23 -15.97
CA SER A 3 27.55 28.89 -16.48
C SER A 3 27.51 27.54 -17.21
N MET A 4 28.53 27.20 -18.00
CA MET A 4 28.58 25.93 -18.73
C MET A 4 28.78 24.74 -17.77
N ILE A 5 29.61 24.90 -16.75
CA ILE A 5 29.85 23.86 -15.73
C ILE A 5 28.58 23.64 -14.89
N ALA A 6 27.91 24.72 -14.48
CA ALA A 6 26.67 24.65 -13.72
C ALA A 6 25.52 23.99 -14.52
N PHE A 7 25.42 24.28 -15.82
CA PHE A 7 24.44 23.67 -16.71
C PHE A 7 24.68 22.16 -16.85
N VAL A 8 25.92 21.75 -17.14
CA VAL A 8 26.28 20.33 -17.28
C VAL A 8 26.11 19.58 -15.95
N ALA A 9 26.44 20.20 -14.82
CA ALA A 9 26.22 19.61 -13.50
C ALA A 9 24.72 19.42 -13.19
N GLY A 10 23.88 20.41 -13.47
CA GLY A 10 22.43 20.30 -13.25
C GLY A 10 21.75 19.24 -14.13
N VAL A 11 22.23 19.06 -15.36
CA VAL A 11 21.75 18.01 -16.27
C VAL A 11 22.19 16.62 -15.79
N LYS A 12 23.45 16.47 -15.34
CA LYS A 12 23.96 15.21 -14.79
C LYS A 12 23.21 14.76 -13.53
N ASP A 13 22.87 15.69 -12.64
CA ASP A 13 22.17 15.42 -11.38
C ASP A 13 20.71 14.98 -11.60
N ARG A 14 20.07 15.52 -12.65
CA ARG A 14 18.72 15.12 -13.09
C ARG A 14 18.70 13.75 -13.76
N LEU A 15 19.74 13.42 -14.52
CA LEU A 15 19.89 12.13 -15.19
C LEU A 15 20.41 11.02 -14.26
N ALA A 16 21.05 11.36 -13.15
CA ALA A 16 21.37 10.42 -12.06
C ALA A 16 20.15 10.08 -11.18
N SER A 17 18.95 10.57 -11.51
CA SER A 17 17.70 10.37 -10.77
C SER A 17 17.07 8.99 -11.00
N GLU A 18 17.87 7.92 -10.89
CA GLU A 18 17.36 6.54 -10.91
C GLU A 18 16.50 6.23 -9.69
N LYS A 19 16.69 7.01 -8.61
CA LYS A 19 15.95 6.91 -7.35
C LYS A 19 14.43 7.04 -7.52
N GLY A 20 13.97 7.77 -8.55
CA GLY A 20 12.54 7.91 -8.86
C GLY A 20 11.96 6.69 -9.59
N ALA A 21 12.71 6.09 -10.51
CA ALA A 21 12.29 4.87 -11.21
C ALA A 21 12.23 3.68 -10.25
N THR A 22 13.22 3.54 -9.37
CA THR A 22 13.26 2.52 -8.31
C THR A 22 12.10 2.66 -7.31
N ALA A 23 11.63 3.87 -7.02
CA ALA A 23 10.49 4.09 -6.14
C ALA A 23 9.18 3.54 -6.72
N VAL A 24 9.03 3.57 -8.05
CA VAL A 24 7.84 3.04 -8.73
C VAL A 24 7.84 1.51 -8.75
N GLU A 25 9.00 0.89 -8.95
CA GLU A 25 9.15 -0.58 -8.97
C GLU A 25 8.78 -1.19 -7.61
N TYR A 26 9.35 -0.68 -6.52
CA TYR A 26 8.99 -1.14 -5.18
C TYR A 26 7.58 -0.67 -4.77
N GLY A 27 7.11 0.46 -5.28
CA GLY A 27 5.76 0.98 -5.03
C GLY A 27 4.66 0.02 -5.53
N ILE A 28 4.83 -0.56 -6.72
CA ILE A 28 3.88 -1.54 -7.28
C ILE A 28 3.88 -2.84 -6.47
N MET A 29 5.05 -3.31 -6.02
CA MET A 29 5.14 -4.51 -5.18
C MET A 29 4.41 -4.33 -3.84
N VAL A 30 4.61 -3.17 -3.19
CA VAL A 30 3.90 -2.82 -1.95
C VAL A 30 2.40 -2.67 -2.19
N ALA A 31 1.98 -2.09 -3.32
CA ALA A 31 0.56 -1.95 -3.66
C ALA A 31 -0.13 -3.32 -3.80
N LEU A 32 0.51 -4.30 -4.44
CA LEU A 32 -0.04 -5.66 -4.55
C LEU A 32 -0.18 -6.35 -3.18
N ILE A 33 0.82 -6.21 -2.32
CA ILE A 33 0.76 -6.74 -0.95
C ILE A 33 -0.38 -6.06 -0.17
N ALA A 34 -0.53 -4.74 -0.31
CA ALA A 34 -1.61 -4.00 0.35
C ALA A 34 -3.00 -4.50 -0.07
N VAL A 35 -3.23 -4.76 -1.36
CA VAL A 35 -4.49 -5.31 -1.86
C VAL A 35 -4.79 -6.68 -1.24
N VAL A 36 -3.80 -7.57 -1.17
CA VAL A 36 -3.96 -8.90 -0.55
C VAL A 36 -4.29 -8.79 0.93
N ILE A 37 -3.61 -7.90 1.67
CA ILE A 37 -3.88 -7.68 3.09
C ILE A 37 -5.30 -7.14 3.29
N ILE A 38 -5.73 -6.16 2.50
CA ILE A 38 -7.08 -5.58 2.59
C ILE A 38 -8.14 -6.67 2.36
N ALA A 39 -7.97 -7.50 1.34
CA ALA A 39 -8.90 -8.60 1.06
C ALA A 39 -8.97 -9.59 2.23
N ALA A 40 -7.81 -10.03 2.73
CA ALA A 40 -7.73 -10.98 3.84
C ALA A 40 -8.39 -10.44 5.13
N VAL A 41 -8.06 -9.20 5.51
CA VAL A 41 -8.62 -8.55 6.70
C VAL A 41 -10.12 -8.33 6.56
N THR A 42 -10.60 -7.97 5.36
CA THR A 42 -12.03 -7.80 5.09
C THR A 42 -12.79 -9.10 5.28
N THR A 43 -12.33 -10.19 4.64
CA THR A 43 -12.96 -11.52 4.80
C THR A 43 -12.92 -12.00 6.24
N LEU A 44 -11.79 -11.83 6.93
CA LEU A 44 -11.67 -12.17 8.35
C LEU A 44 -12.67 -11.38 9.20
N GLY A 45 -12.77 -10.07 8.97
CA GLY A 45 -13.73 -9.20 9.67
C GLY A 45 -15.18 -9.64 9.46
N THR A 46 -15.56 -10.01 8.23
CA THR A 46 -16.88 -10.57 7.94
C THR A 46 -17.14 -11.85 8.73
N ASN A 47 -16.21 -12.80 8.70
CA ASN A 47 -16.35 -14.08 9.39
C ASN A 47 -16.46 -13.91 10.92
N LEU A 48 -15.64 -13.02 11.49
CA LEU A 48 -15.71 -12.69 12.92
C LEU A 48 -17.05 -12.07 13.28
N ASN A 49 -17.53 -11.12 12.49
CA ASN A 49 -18.83 -10.49 12.71
C ASN A 49 -19.97 -11.52 12.66
N SER A 50 -19.95 -12.43 11.69
CA SER A 50 -20.92 -13.54 11.62
C SER A 50 -20.88 -14.41 12.87
N ALA A 51 -19.69 -14.82 13.32
CA ALA A 51 -19.55 -15.64 14.52
C ALA A 51 -20.09 -14.93 15.78
N PHE A 52 -19.82 -13.64 15.94
CA PHE A 52 -20.38 -12.86 17.06
C PHE A 52 -21.90 -12.70 16.94
N GLN A 53 -22.45 -12.52 15.73
CA GLN A 53 -23.90 -12.46 15.53
C GLN A 53 -24.59 -13.77 15.89
N ASP A 54 -23.97 -14.91 15.59
CA ASP A 54 -24.52 -16.22 15.97
C ASP A 54 -24.59 -16.38 17.49
N ILE A 55 -23.56 -15.95 18.21
CA ILE A 55 -23.55 -15.94 19.68
C ILE A 55 -24.65 -15.01 20.22
N VAL A 56 -24.78 -13.81 19.64
CA VAL A 56 -25.83 -12.86 20.01
C VAL A 56 -27.22 -13.46 19.77
N ASN A 57 -27.42 -14.17 18.67
CA ASN A 57 -28.70 -14.79 18.35
C ASN A 57 -29.02 -15.98 19.27
N GLN A 58 -28.03 -16.71 19.75
CA GLN A 58 -28.21 -17.79 20.73
C GLN A 58 -28.48 -17.27 22.15
N THR A 59 -27.90 -16.13 22.50
CA THR A 59 -28.06 -15.52 23.83
C THR A 59 -29.24 -14.56 23.93
N LYS A 60 -29.78 -14.09 22.80
CA LYS A 60 -31.06 -13.38 22.77
C LYS A 60 -32.15 -14.33 23.27
N PRO A 61 -32.92 -13.95 24.31
CA PRO A 61 -34.12 -14.68 24.70
C PRO A 61 -35.04 -14.75 23.48
N LYS A 62 -35.29 -15.96 22.99
CA LYS A 62 -36.36 -16.21 22.03
C LYS A 62 -37.67 -15.79 22.70
N PRO A 63 -38.59 -15.07 22.01
CA PRO A 63 -39.91 -14.82 22.57
C PRO A 63 -40.61 -16.13 22.94
#